data_AF-A0A4Q2Z6G0-F1
#
_entry.id   AF-A0A4Q2Z6G0-F1
#
_cell.length_a   1.000
_cell.length_b   1.000
_cell.length_c   1.000
_cell.angle_alpha   90.00
_cell.angle_beta   90.00
_cell.angle_gamma   90.00
#
_symmetry.space_group_name_H-M   'P 1'
#
loop_
_entity.id
_entity.type
_entity.pdbx_description
1 polymer ?
#
loop_
_entity_poly.entity_id
_entity_poly.type
_entity_poly.pdbx_seq_one_letter_code
_entity_poly.pdbx_strand_id
1 'polypeptide(L)'
;MSIKSLPVLLAFSTLLYSEEVKELTALRGSWSQARQQAVKPVDSKYVTALTALKDRLVKSGNTKAAGQVEAELKKVSEQVGLSPDTTPKPEDQFAGDWEMRTSEGWTSPYKLLSNGTVWRPENGVSTRVATWSLSNDGKSLFLRYTSKYGAVDKFDLPLVDGMISGANDRKVILTLTKKGE
;
A
#
# COMPACT_ATOMS: atom_id res chain seq x y z
N MET A 1 -1.59 -24.89 -72.56
CA MET A 1 -1.62 -25.35 -71.15
C MET A 1 -1.42 -24.14 -70.26
N SER A 2 -2.44 -23.76 -69.48
CA SER A 2 -2.42 -22.56 -68.63
C SER A 2 -2.71 -22.97 -67.19
N ILE A 3 -1.70 -22.85 -66.31
CA ILE A 3 -1.83 -23.11 -64.88
C ILE A 3 -2.04 -21.74 -64.21
N LYS A 4 -3.29 -21.32 -64.09
CA LYS A 4 -3.71 -20.17 -63.27
C LYS A 4 -4.38 -20.72 -62.02
N SER A 5 -3.71 -20.69 -60.88
CA SER A 5 -4.30 -20.67 -59.53
C SER A 5 -3.28 -21.11 -58.49
N LEU A 6 -2.57 -20.16 -57.87
CA LEU A 6 -1.94 -20.35 -56.56
C LEU A 6 -1.57 -18.98 -55.93
N PRO A 7 -2.53 -18.24 -55.35
CA PRO A 7 -2.18 -17.21 -54.36
C PRO A 7 -2.91 -17.32 -53.01
N VAL A 8 -3.61 -18.41 -52.70
CA VAL A 8 -4.51 -18.45 -51.53
C VAL A 8 -3.87 -19.04 -50.25
N LEU A 9 -2.74 -19.74 -50.33
CA LEU A 9 -2.16 -20.45 -49.17
C LEU A 9 -1.23 -19.62 -48.25
N LEU A 10 -1.00 -18.33 -48.53
CA LEU A 10 -0.11 -17.47 -47.72
C LEU A 10 -0.84 -16.57 -46.70
N ALA A 11 -2.18 -16.57 -46.67
CA ALA A 11 -2.95 -15.66 -45.83
C ALA A 11 -3.34 -16.22 -44.43
N PHE A 12 -3.10 -17.51 -44.15
CA PHE A 12 -3.52 -18.14 -42.90
C PHE A 12 -2.45 -18.19 -41.80
N SER A 13 -1.17 -17.98 -42.12
CA SER A 13 -0.07 -18.03 -41.13
C SER A 13 0.05 -16.76 -40.28
N THR A 14 -0.56 -15.63 -40.67
CA THR A 14 -0.51 -14.37 -39.91
C THR A 14 -1.56 -14.28 -38.79
N LEU A 15 -2.67 -15.00 -38.91
CA LEU A 15 -3.77 -14.98 -37.93
C LEU A 15 -3.43 -15.79 -36.67
N LEU A 16 -2.82 -16.97 -36.81
CA LEU A 16 -2.38 -17.78 -35.66
C LEU A 16 -1.22 -17.13 -34.90
N TYR A 17 -0.33 -16.41 -35.59
CA TYR A 17 0.78 -15.68 -34.97
C TYR A 17 0.30 -14.52 -34.09
N SER A 18 -0.89 -13.96 -34.34
CA SER A 18 -1.40 -12.82 -33.57
C SER A 18 -1.91 -13.22 -32.18
N GLU A 19 -2.49 -14.41 -32.03
CA GLU A 19 -2.96 -14.92 -30.73
C GLU A 19 -1.80 -15.41 -29.87
N GLU A 20 -0.85 -16.16 -30.44
CA GLU A 20 0.36 -16.60 -29.71
C GLU A 20 1.16 -15.42 -29.15
N VAL A 21 1.26 -14.32 -29.91
CA VAL A 21 1.96 -13.10 -29.45
C VAL A 21 1.25 -12.42 -28.28
N LYS A 22 -0.08 -12.48 -28.21
CA LYS A 22 -0.86 -11.91 -27.09
C LYS A 22 -0.69 -12.73 -25.82
N GLU A 23 -0.78 -14.05 -25.90
CA GLU A 23 -0.56 -14.94 -24.76
C GLU A 23 0.86 -14.83 -24.22
N LEU A 24 1.88 -14.80 -25.10
CA LEU A 24 3.27 -14.58 -24.70
C LEU A 24 3.48 -13.23 -24.02
N THR A 25 2.80 -12.19 -24.47
CA THR A 25 2.87 -10.85 -23.85
C THR A 25 2.25 -10.87 -22.45
N ALA A 26 1.09 -11.50 -22.28
CA ALA A 26 0.44 -11.67 -20.99
C ALA A 26 1.31 -12.51 -20.03
N LEU A 27 1.90 -13.60 -20.52
CA LEU A 27 2.79 -14.45 -19.74
C LEU A 27 4.03 -13.67 -19.26
N ARG A 28 4.66 -12.89 -20.15
CA ARG A 28 5.79 -12.02 -19.78
C ARG A 28 5.39 -10.97 -18.74
N GLY A 29 4.20 -10.39 -18.86
CA GLY A 29 3.64 -9.45 -17.89
C GLY A 29 3.50 -10.09 -16.50
N SER A 30 2.82 -11.24 -16.43
CA SER A 30 2.61 -11.96 -15.17
C SER A 30 3.91 -12.43 -14.52
N TRP A 31 4.87 -12.93 -15.31
CA TRP A 31 6.19 -13.33 -14.83
C TRP A 31 6.98 -12.16 -14.26
N SER A 32 6.98 -11.01 -14.95
CA SER A 32 7.65 -9.80 -14.48
C SER A 32 7.07 -9.31 -13.16
N GLN A 33 5.73 -9.28 -13.04
CA GLN A 33 5.04 -8.89 -11.82
C GLN A 33 5.35 -9.84 -10.65
N ALA A 34 5.27 -11.15 -10.86
CA ALA A 34 5.57 -12.15 -9.85
C ALA A 34 7.03 -12.04 -9.37
N ARG A 35 7.96 -11.83 -10.31
CA ARG A 35 9.38 -11.59 -9.98
C ARG A 35 9.55 -10.34 -9.13
N GLN A 36 8.92 -9.21 -9.49
CA GLN A 36 8.98 -7.99 -8.69
C GLN A 36 8.41 -8.22 -7.28
N GLN A 37 7.27 -8.91 -7.17
CA GLN A 37 6.67 -9.24 -5.86
C GLN A 37 7.58 -10.12 -5.00
N ALA A 38 8.27 -11.09 -5.60
CA ALA A 38 9.19 -11.97 -4.89
C ALA A 38 10.48 -11.27 -4.46
N VAL A 39 10.97 -10.30 -5.26
CA VAL A 39 12.23 -9.59 -5.00
C VAL A 39 12.04 -8.43 -4.00
N LYS A 40 10.89 -7.75 -4.01
CA LYS A 40 10.55 -6.67 -3.07
C LYS A 40 10.90 -6.93 -1.58
N PRO A 41 10.53 -8.07 -0.97
CA PRO A 41 10.88 -8.33 0.43
C PRO A 41 12.38 -8.53 0.66
N VAL A 42 13.13 -8.98 -0.36
CA VAL A 42 14.59 -9.12 -0.29
C VAL A 42 15.23 -7.74 -0.31
N ASP A 43 14.81 -6.87 -1.23
CA ASP A 43 15.31 -5.49 -1.32
C ASP A 43 15.01 -4.70 -0.04
N SER A 44 13.81 -4.85 0.51
CA SER A 44 13.41 -4.21 1.78
C SER A 44 14.30 -4.65 2.96
N LYS A 45 14.61 -5.94 3.07
CA LYS A 45 15.52 -6.46 4.10
C LYS A 45 16.93 -5.91 3.94
N TYR A 46 17.41 -5.81 2.70
CA TYR A 46 18.73 -5.26 2.42
C TYR A 46 18.84 -3.78 2.80
N VAL A 47 17.87 -2.95 2.39
CA VAL A 47 17.80 -1.54 2.78
C VAL A 47 17.73 -1.38 4.30
N THR A 48 16.91 -2.19 4.98
CA THR A 48 16.81 -2.18 6.45
C THR A 48 18.15 -2.51 7.11
N ALA A 49 18.86 -3.52 6.59
CA ALA A 49 20.17 -3.90 7.10
C ALA A 49 21.23 -2.80 6.88
N LEU A 50 21.24 -2.15 5.71
CA LEU A 50 22.13 -1.03 5.41
C LEU A 50 21.86 0.18 6.32
N THR A 51 20.60 0.53 6.55
CA THR A 51 20.23 1.61 7.49
C THR A 51 20.71 1.30 8.91
N ALA A 52 20.45 0.09 9.39
CA ALA A 52 20.92 -0.34 10.72
C ALA A 52 22.45 -0.34 10.83
N LEU A 53 23.16 -0.72 9.75
CA LEU A 53 24.62 -0.66 9.69
C LEU A 53 25.12 0.79 9.74
N LYS A 54 24.50 1.70 8.97
CA LYS A 54 24.81 3.13 9.00
C LYS A 54 24.69 3.68 10.41
N ASP A 55 23.57 3.41 11.08
CA ASP A 55 23.32 3.91 12.44
C ASP A 55 24.36 3.41 13.45
N ARG A 56 24.77 2.14 13.34
CA ARG A 56 25.83 1.57 14.19
C ARG A 56 27.19 2.25 13.95
N LEU A 57 27.53 2.51 12.68
CA LEU A 57 28.79 3.17 12.32
C LEU A 57 28.82 4.64 12.75
N VAL A 58 27.69 5.34 12.67
CA VAL A 58 27.56 6.71 13.21
C VAL A 58 27.74 6.70 14.73
N LYS A 59 27.07 5.77 15.43
CA LYS A 59 27.18 5.63 16.90
C LYS A 59 28.60 5.29 17.36
N SER A 60 29.37 4.56 16.56
CA SER A 60 30.78 4.24 16.87
C SER A 60 31.77 5.33 16.46
N GLY A 61 31.30 6.45 15.90
CA GLY A 61 32.14 7.54 15.42
C GLY A 61 32.86 7.26 14.10
N ASN A 62 32.58 6.14 13.42
CA ASN A 62 33.17 5.79 12.13
C ASN A 62 32.39 6.45 10.97
N THR A 63 32.51 7.77 10.88
CA THR A 63 31.79 8.59 9.89
C THR A 63 32.19 8.27 8.44
N LYS A 64 33.44 7.88 8.20
CA LYS A 64 33.93 7.49 6.86
C LYS A 64 33.22 6.25 6.34
N ALA A 65 33.10 5.20 7.16
CA ALA A 65 32.39 3.98 6.77
C ALA A 65 30.88 4.23 6.64
N ALA A 66 30.30 5.06 7.52
CA ALA A 66 28.89 5.44 7.42
C ALA A 66 28.57 6.12 6.08
N GLY A 67 29.46 7.00 5.59
CA GLY A 67 29.32 7.64 4.28
C GLY A 67 29.37 6.66 3.10
N GLN A 68 30.14 5.58 3.20
CA GLN A 68 30.16 4.52 2.18
C GLN A 68 28.83 3.75 2.14
N VAL A 69 28.26 3.44 3.31
CA VAL A 69 26.96 2.77 3.42
C VAL A 69 25.84 3.67 2.88
N GLU A 70 25.92 4.98 3.12
CA GLU A 70 24.97 5.95 2.56
C GLU A 70 25.04 6.04 1.03
N ALA A 71 26.24 6.01 0.44
CA ALA A 71 26.40 5.96 -1.00
C ALA A 71 25.80 4.68 -1.61
N GLU A 72 25.92 3.54 -0.91
CA GLU A 72 25.31 2.29 -1.33
C GLU A 72 23.78 2.33 -1.21
N LEU A 73 23.24 2.85 -0.11
CA LEU A 73 21.80 3.09 0.05
C LEU A 73 21.23 3.91 -1.10
N LYS A 74 21.96 4.96 -1.54
CA LYS A 74 21.55 5.78 -2.68
C LYS A 74 21.47 4.97 -3.97
N LYS A 75 22.51 4.19 -4.30
CA LYS A 75 22.51 3.32 -5.50
C LYS A 75 21.36 2.32 -5.49
N VAL A 76 21.10 1.69 -4.35
CA VAL A 76 20.02 0.71 -4.20
C VAL A 76 18.67 1.39 -4.36
N SER A 77 18.49 2.57 -3.78
CA SER A 77 17.25 3.36 -3.91
C SER A 77 16.95 3.73 -5.37
N GLU A 78 17.98 4.10 -6.15
CA GLU A 78 17.87 4.38 -7.58
C GLU A 78 17.54 3.13 -8.40
N GLN A 79 18.17 1.99 -8.08
CA GLN A 79 17.95 0.71 -8.80
C GLN A 79 16.56 0.11 -8.57
N VAL A 80 16.05 0.19 -7.35
CA VAL A 80 14.72 -0.36 -7.01
C VAL A 80 13.59 0.60 -7.44
N GLY A 81 13.93 1.79 -7.94
CA GLY A 81 12.94 2.85 -8.20
C GLY A 81 12.26 3.34 -6.92
N LEU A 82 12.80 2.96 -5.76
CA LEU A 82 12.46 3.49 -4.46
C LEU A 82 13.21 4.79 -4.31
N SER A 83 12.80 5.85 -5.00
CA SER A 83 13.25 7.17 -4.61
C SER A 83 12.87 7.35 -3.14
N PRO A 84 13.82 7.69 -2.24
CA PRO A 84 13.58 7.71 -0.79
C PRO A 84 12.52 8.72 -0.35
N ASP A 85 11.97 9.49 -1.29
CA ASP A 85 11.01 10.58 -1.08
C ASP A 85 9.63 10.32 -1.74
N THR A 86 9.38 9.14 -2.31
CA THR A 86 8.10 8.81 -3.00
C THR A 86 7.48 7.47 -2.60
N THR A 87 7.91 6.89 -1.47
CA THR A 87 7.01 5.93 -0.82
C THR A 87 5.90 6.79 -0.20
N PRO A 88 4.65 6.81 -0.72
CA PRO A 88 3.58 7.54 -0.07
C PRO A 88 3.57 7.02 1.36
N LYS A 89 3.69 7.94 2.32
CA LYS A 89 3.69 7.55 3.72
C LYS A 89 2.47 6.65 3.90
N PRO A 90 2.54 5.58 4.69
CA PRO A 90 1.37 4.73 4.92
C PRO A 90 0.12 5.59 5.24
N GLU A 91 0.35 6.67 6.00
CA GLU A 91 -0.52 7.83 6.22
C GLU A 91 -1.29 8.37 4.99
N ASP A 92 -0.61 8.59 3.89
CA ASP A 92 -1.18 9.10 2.64
C ASP A 92 -2.01 8.04 1.90
N GLN A 93 -1.72 6.76 2.10
CA GLN A 93 -2.48 5.65 1.48
C GLN A 93 -3.86 5.49 2.13
N PHE A 94 -3.97 5.79 3.43
CA PHE A 94 -5.22 5.74 4.19
C PHE A 94 -6.00 7.06 4.18
N ALA A 95 -5.41 8.15 3.67
CA ALA A 95 -6.12 9.41 3.53
C ALA A 95 -7.27 9.26 2.52
N GLY A 96 -8.46 9.71 2.90
CA GLY A 96 -9.64 9.59 2.04
C GLY A 96 -10.95 9.73 2.77
N ASP A 97 -12.02 9.55 2.01
CA ASP A 97 -13.39 9.47 2.52
C ASP A 97 -13.69 8.01 2.89
N TRP A 98 -14.05 7.80 4.15
CA TRP A 98 -14.34 6.49 4.72
C TRP A 98 -15.75 6.46 5.28
N GLU A 99 -16.42 5.32 5.18
CA GLU A 99 -17.66 5.05 5.88
C GLU A 99 -17.38 4.08 7.02
N MET A 100 -17.75 4.47 8.24
CA MET A 100 -17.71 3.55 9.39
C MET A 100 -19.09 2.94 9.56
N ARG A 101 -19.15 1.62 9.67
CA ARG A 101 -20.34 0.86 9.99
C ARG A 101 -20.18 0.18 11.34
N THR A 102 -21.25 0.19 12.13
CA THR A 102 -21.34 -0.58 13.37
C THR A 102 -22.09 -1.89 13.10
N SER A 103 -21.93 -2.88 13.98
CA SER A 103 -22.72 -4.12 13.95
C SER A 103 -24.23 -3.90 14.05
N GLU A 104 -24.67 -2.73 14.54
CA GLU A 104 -26.08 -2.33 14.63
C GLU A 104 -26.61 -1.72 13.32
N GLY A 105 -25.80 -1.69 12.26
CA GLY A 105 -26.17 -1.17 10.94
C GLY A 105 -26.09 0.37 10.83
N TRP A 106 -25.71 1.06 11.90
CA TRP A 106 -25.52 2.51 11.85
C TRP A 106 -24.27 2.86 11.04
N THR A 107 -24.41 3.76 10.08
CA THR A 107 -23.31 4.26 9.25
C THR A 107 -23.08 5.74 9.50
N SER A 108 -21.80 6.16 9.49
CA SER A 108 -21.44 7.56 9.57
C SER A 108 -20.25 7.84 8.65
N PRO A 109 -20.27 8.95 7.90
CA PRO A 109 -19.14 9.36 7.09
C PRO A 109 -18.02 9.90 7.97
N TYR A 110 -16.79 9.53 7.62
CA TYR A 110 -15.56 10.03 8.24
C TYR A 110 -14.60 10.45 7.14
N LYS A 111 -13.80 11.47 7.45
CA LYS A 111 -12.66 11.87 6.62
C LYS A 111 -11.38 11.63 7.39
N LEU A 112 -10.56 10.70 6.89
CA LEU A 112 -9.24 10.44 7.41
C LEU A 112 -8.25 11.31 6.64
N LEU A 113 -7.49 12.12 7.37
CA LEU A 113 -6.41 12.93 6.81
C LEU A 113 -5.07 12.24 7.07
N SER A 114 -4.10 12.47 6.18
CA SER A 114 -2.75 11.92 6.30
C SER A 114 -2.01 12.40 7.54
N ASN A 115 -2.40 13.54 8.10
CA ASN A 115 -1.86 14.03 9.39
C ASN A 115 -2.37 13.25 10.62
N GLY A 116 -3.03 12.11 10.44
CA GLY A 116 -3.54 11.30 11.55
C GLY A 116 -4.85 11.81 12.16
N THR A 117 -5.51 12.83 11.59
CA THR A 117 -6.79 13.32 12.13
C THR A 117 -8.00 12.71 11.46
N VAL A 118 -9.04 12.47 12.26
CA VAL A 118 -10.33 11.94 11.81
C VAL A 118 -11.41 12.98 12.05
N TRP A 119 -12.11 13.32 10.98
CA TRP A 119 -13.21 14.29 10.99
C TRP A 119 -14.53 13.62 10.73
N ARG A 120 -15.57 14.11 11.41
CA ARG A 120 -16.96 13.69 11.22
C ARG A 120 -17.84 14.92 11.03
N PRO A 121 -18.77 14.93 10.06
CA PRO A 121 -19.76 16.00 9.97
C PRO A 121 -20.83 15.80 11.06
N GLU A 122 -20.94 16.77 11.96
CA GLU A 122 -22.01 16.85 12.97
C GLU A 122 -22.82 18.11 12.73
N ASN A 123 -24.11 17.98 12.41
CA ASN A 123 -25.01 19.11 12.13
C ASN A 123 -24.48 20.09 11.06
N GLY A 124 -23.82 19.58 10.03
CA GLY A 124 -23.23 20.39 8.96
C GLY A 124 -21.87 21.01 9.29
N VAL A 125 -21.33 20.76 10.49
CA VAL A 125 -20.00 21.25 10.92
C VAL A 125 -19.04 20.06 11.01
N SER A 126 -17.90 20.16 10.33
CA SER A 126 -16.82 19.18 10.46
C SER A 126 -16.19 19.29 11.85
N THR A 127 -16.31 18.24 12.65
CA THR A 127 -15.75 18.16 14.01
C THR A 127 -14.66 17.09 14.05
N ARG A 128 -13.53 17.40 14.68
CA ARG A 128 -12.46 16.43 14.93
C ARG A 128 -12.90 15.51 16.05
N VAL A 129 -12.94 14.21 15.78
CA VAL A 129 -13.49 13.20 16.72
C VAL A 129 -12.46 12.16 17.17
N ALA A 130 -11.41 11.96 16.37
CA ALA A 130 -10.37 10.99 16.70
C ALA A 130 -9.02 11.38 16.10
N THR A 131 -7.99 10.69 16.58
CA THR A 131 -6.70 10.57 15.91
C THR A 131 -6.46 9.12 15.57
N TRP A 132 -5.77 8.87 14.47
CA TRP A 132 -5.36 7.55 14.06
C TRP A 132 -3.84 7.48 13.89
N SER A 133 -3.29 6.29 14.08
CA SER A 133 -1.87 6.01 13.85
C SER A 133 -1.70 4.58 13.38
N LEU A 134 -0.73 4.33 12.51
CA LEU A 134 -0.37 2.97 12.15
C LEU A 134 0.41 2.29 13.28
N SER A 135 0.21 1.00 13.45
CA SER A 135 1.05 0.17 14.32
C SER A 135 2.46 0.00 13.76
N ASN A 136 3.42 -0.28 14.64
CA ASN A 136 4.84 -0.44 14.28
C ASN A 136 5.08 -1.60 13.29
N ASP A 137 4.17 -2.57 13.20
CA ASP A 137 4.27 -3.69 12.26
C ASP A 137 3.63 -3.37 10.89
N GLY A 138 2.98 -2.21 10.75
CA GLY A 138 2.29 -1.77 9.54
C GLY A 138 1.00 -2.52 9.21
N LYS A 139 0.52 -3.41 10.10
CA LYS A 139 -0.60 -4.32 9.83
C LYS A 139 -1.89 -3.94 10.53
N SER A 140 -1.81 -3.08 11.54
CA SER A 140 -2.98 -2.63 12.29
C SER A 140 -3.07 -1.11 12.31
N LEU A 141 -4.29 -0.59 12.26
CA LEU A 141 -4.57 0.83 12.43
C LEU A 141 -5.10 1.05 13.84
N PHE A 142 -4.44 1.93 14.59
CA PHE A 142 -4.90 2.36 15.91
C PHE A 142 -5.76 3.59 15.75
N LEU A 143 -7.05 3.48 16.07
CA LEU A 143 -7.90 4.65 16.26
C LEU A 143 -8.01 4.97 17.74
N ARG A 144 -7.68 6.22 18.08
CA ARG A 144 -7.88 6.79 19.40
C ARG A 144 -9.05 7.76 19.31
N TYR A 145 -10.21 7.31 19.75
CA TYR A 145 -11.41 8.13 19.79
C TYR A 145 -11.33 9.05 21.01
N THR A 146 -11.54 10.36 20.83
CA THR A 146 -11.68 11.27 21.97
C THR A 146 -13.15 11.66 22.03
N SER A 147 -13.91 11.00 22.89
CA SER A 147 -15.29 11.44 23.11
C SER A 147 -15.30 12.86 23.70
N LYS A 148 -16.34 13.64 23.41
CA LYS A 148 -16.61 14.93 24.08
C LYS A 148 -16.61 14.83 25.62
N TYR A 149 -16.75 13.61 26.14
CA TYR A 149 -16.83 13.27 27.56
C TYR A 149 -15.52 12.73 28.14
N GLY A 150 -14.41 12.77 27.39
CA GLY A 150 -13.07 12.43 27.90
C GLY A 150 -12.73 10.95 27.95
N ALA A 151 -13.65 10.05 27.56
CA ALA A 151 -13.33 8.64 27.37
C ALA A 151 -12.47 8.45 26.11
N VAL A 152 -11.35 7.76 26.27
CA VAL A 152 -10.42 7.38 25.21
C VAL A 152 -10.53 5.89 24.96
N ASP A 153 -11.20 5.52 23.88
CA ASP A 153 -11.22 4.14 23.41
C ASP A 153 -10.11 3.94 22.37
N LYS A 154 -9.36 2.85 22.51
CA LYS A 154 -8.35 2.41 21.55
C LYS A 154 -8.91 1.21 20.78
N PHE A 155 -8.94 1.33 19.46
CA PHE A 155 -9.33 0.23 18.58
C PHE A 155 -8.10 -0.26 17.83
N ASP A 156 -7.78 -1.54 18.02
CA ASP A 156 -6.75 -2.25 17.28
C ASP A 156 -7.44 -2.91 16.10
N LEU A 157 -7.34 -2.30 14.92
CA LEU A 157 -8.07 -2.75 13.77
C LEU A 157 -7.09 -3.41 12.76
N PRO A 158 -7.08 -4.75 12.62
CA PRO A 158 -6.30 -5.42 11.59
C PRO A 158 -6.70 -4.97 10.18
N LEU A 159 -5.70 -4.75 9.32
CA LEU A 159 -5.92 -4.60 7.88
C LEU A 159 -6.25 -5.96 7.27
N VAL A 160 -7.43 -6.09 6.67
CA VAL A 160 -7.80 -7.24 5.85
C VAL A 160 -8.47 -6.70 4.57
N ASP A 161 -7.80 -6.82 3.43
CA ASP A 161 -8.34 -6.50 2.09
C ASP A 161 -9.11 -5.16 1.98
N GLY A 162 -8.54 -4.07 2.50
CA GLY A 162 -9.18 -2.74 2.46
C GLY A 162 -10.31 -2.53 3.47
N MET A 163 -10.68 -3.58 4.21
CA MET A 163 -11.52 -3.50 5.41
C MET A 163 -10.67 -3.43 6.66
N ILE A 164 -11.13 -2.60 7.58
CA ILE A 164 -10.53 -2.41 8.89
C ILE A 164 -11.61 -2.77 9.90
N SER A 165 -11.47 -3.90 10.61
CA SER A 165 -12.49 -4.38 11.55
C SER A 165 -11.94 -4.74 12.92
N GLY A 166 -12.63 -4.34 14.00
CA GLY A 166 -12.25 -4.75 15.36
C GLY A 166 -13.34 -4.46 16.36
N ALA A 167 -13.25 -5.15 17.50
CA ALA A 167 -14.20 -5.09 18.59
C ALA A 167 -13.55 -4.47 19.82
N ASN A 168 -14.29 -3.60 20.53
CA ASN A 168 -13.93 -3.20 21.88
C ASN A 168 -14.52 -4.18 22.91
N ASP A 169 -14.20 -3.98 24.19
CA ASP A 169 -14.75 -4.75 25.33
C ASP A 169 -16.29 -4.74 25.38
N ARG A 170 -16.95 -3.83 24.65
CA ARG A 170 -18.41 -3.73 24.50
C ARG A 170 -18.97 -4.45 23.27
N LYS A 171 -18.16 -5.23 22.55
CA LYS A 171 -18.53 -6.02 21.36
C LYS A 171 -19.08 -5.20 20.18
N VAL A 172 -18.79 -3.90 20.09
CA VAL A 172 -19.13 -3.13 18.89
C VAL A 172 -18.10 -3.44 17.83
N ILE A 173 -18.51 -4.13 16.76
CA ILE A 173 -17.67 -4.33 15.58
C ILE A 173 -17.73 -3.05 14.77
N LEU A 174 -16.60 -2.37 14.66
CA LEU A 174 -16.44 -1.26 13.73
C LEU A 174 -15.89 -1.80 12.43
N THR A 175 -16.49 -1.43 11.30
CA THR A 175 -15.96 -1.71 9.96
C THR A 175 -15.76 -0.40 9.23
N LEU A 176 -14.53 -0.09 8.83
CA LEU A 176 -14.26 1.04 7.94
C LEU A 176 -14.15 0.54 6.50
N THR A 177 -14.87 1.19 5.60
CA THR A 177 -14.83 0.93 4.16
C THR A 177 -14.52 2.23 3.43
N LYS A 178 -13.57 2.20 2.50
CA LYS A 178 -13.23 3.37 1.69
C LYS A 178 -14.37 3.65 0.72
N LYS A 179 -14.82 4.90 0.62
CA LYS A 179 -15.96 5.24 -0.22
C LYS A 179 -15.59 5.09 -1.70
N GLY A 180 -16.24 4.17 -2.40
CA GLY A 180 -16.05 3.94 -3.84
C GLY A 180 -15.26 2.68 -4.20
N GLU A 181 -14.85 1.88 -3.21
CA GLU A 181 -14.41 0.48 -3.36
C GLU A 181 -15.52 -0.46 -2.88
#